data_AF-A0A8J5XGT4-F1
#
_entry.id   AF-A0A8J5XGT4-F1
#
_cell.length_a   1.000
_cell.length_b   1.000
_cell.length_c   1.000
_cell.angle_alpha   90.00
_cell.angle_beta   90.00
_cell.angle_gamma   90.00
#
_symmetry.space_group_name_H-M   'P 1'
#
loop_
_entity.id
_entity.type
_entity.pdbx_description
1 polymer ?
#
loop_
_entity_poly.entity_id
_entity_poly.type
_entity_poly.pdbx_seq_one_letter_code
_entity_poly.pdbx_strand_id
1 'polypeptide(L)'
;MPVLLAWLSRASPLPGSAKAWRWRGGVNKNLSSSAQPEDSINQLKSWLPNLPMPIAAAGVAATGLLSYIYMELRTYEKQTTGLDTKMETQIKGLDTKMETQIKGLDTKMETQIKGLDQKMETQIKGLDMKMEMQIKGLDQKINHLDQKIDMPSEKLSLKFDALNDFKTQLLIRMEKSEDRVDAQLRELVKRG
;
A
#
# COMPACT_ATOMS: atom_id res chain seq x y z
N MET A 1 3.49 49.68 5.72
CA MET A 1 2.52 49.80 6.84
C MET A 1 2.74 51.13 7.58
N PRO A 2 1.85 52.12 7.41
CA PRO A 2 1.97 53.44 8.03
C PRO A 2 1.20 53.47 9.35
N VAL A 3 1.80 53.00 10.45
CA VAL A 3 1.17 53.10 11.79
C VAL A 3 2.08 53.73 12.83
N LEU A 4 3.40 53.77 12.61
CA LEU A 4 4.35 54.31 13.60
C LEU A 4 4.48 55.85 13.61
N LEU A 5 3.97 56.55 12.59
CA LEU A 5 4.01 58.02 12.54
C LEU A 5 2.79 58.70 13.18
N ALA A 6 1.81 57.95 13.69
CA ALA A 6 0.62 58.50 14.34
C ALA A 6 0.79 58.77 15.85
N TRP A 7 1.83 58.23 16.50
CA TRP A 7 2.01 58.36 17.94
C TRP A 7 2.65 59.67 18.41
N LEU A 8 3.41 60.37 17.55
CA LEU A 8 4.07 61.62 17.93
C LEU A 8 3.20 62.88 17.76
N SER A 9 1.99 62.76 17.20
CA SER A 9 1.04 63.89 17.04
C SER A 9 0.04 64.05 18.19
N ARG A 10 0.13 63.26 19.27
CA ARG A 10 -0.86 63.28 20.38
C ARG A 10 -0.28 63.57 21.78
N ALA A 11 0.88 64.22 21.86
CA ALA A 11 1.31 64.85 23.11
C ALA A 11 0.65 66.23 23.22
N SER A 12 -0.46 66.32 23.97
CA SER A 12 -1.07 67.59 24.37
C SER A 12 -0.11 68.39 25.28
N PRO A 13 -0.12 69.74 25.23
CA PRO A 13 0.80 70.56 26.00
C PRO A 13 0.38 70.62 27.48
N LEU A 14 1.33 70.49 28.39
CA LEU A 14 1.14 70.80 29.81
C LEU A 14 0.83 72.30 29.98
N PRO A 15 -0.07 72.69 30.90
CA PRO A 15 -0.49 74.08 31.06
C PRO A 15 0.56 74.84 31.86
N GLY A 16 1.34 75.68 31.19
CA GLY A 16 2.25 76.61 31.86
C GLY A 16 3.49 76.92 31.06
N SER A 17 3.47 78.08 30.40
CA SER A 17 4.60 78.81 29.82
C SER A 17 5.25 78.28 28.52
N ALA A 18 5.41 79.24 27.59
CA ALA A 18 6.36 79.29 26.47
C ALA A 18 5.98 78.65 25.12
N LYS A 19 5.54 79.53 24.21
CA LYS A 19 5.72 79.57 22.74
C LYS A 19 5.48 78.26 21.96
N ALA A 20 4.33 78.24 21.29
CA ALA A 20 3.97 77.29 20.24
C ALA A 20 5.02 77.27 19.11
N TRP A 21 5.83 76.22 19.05
CA TRP A 21 6.58 75.88 17.85
C TRP A 21 5.63 75.20 16.87
N ARG A 22 5.10 75.97 15.90
CA ARG A 22 4.47 75.38 14.71
C ARG A 22 5.56 74.65 13.93
N TRP A 23 5.57 73.32 14.02
CA TRP A 23 6.44 72.46 13.23
C TRP A 23 6.06 72.59 11.75
N ARG A 24 6.78 73.43 11.00
CA ARG A 24 6.81 73.45 9.53
C ARG A 24 7.99 72.61 9.04
N GLY A 25 8.04 71.34 9.44
CA GLY A 25 9.00 70.41 8.87
C GLY A 25 8.40 69.79 7.62
N GLY A 26 8.87 70.21 6.46
CA GLY A 26 8.63 69.48 5.22
C GLY A 26 9.17 68.06 5.39
N VAL A 27 8.33 67.06 5.14
CA VAL A 27 8.82 65.69 4.94
C VAL A 27 9.72 65.74 3.72
N ASN A 28 11.03 65.59 3.92
CA ASN A 28 11.96 65.44 2.81
C ASN A 28 11.57 64.15 2.07
N LYS A 29 10.97 64.30 0.89
CA LYS A 29 10.53 63.18 0.03
C LYS A 29 11.71 62.35 -0.51
N ASN A 30 12.95 62.72 -0.19
CA ASN A 30 14.16 62.02 -0.61
C ASN A 30 14.63 60.92 0.36
N LEU A 31 13.91 60.65 1.46
CA LEU A 31 14.05 59.38 2.17
C LEU A 31 13.49 58.30 1.24
N SER A 32 14.36 57.73 0.40
CA SER A 32 14.00 56.71 -0.57
C SER A 32 13.31 55.56 0.16
N SER A 33 12.15 55.12 -0.35
CA SER A 33 11.39 54.00 0.21
C SER A 33 12.12 52.66 0.14
N SER A 34 13.36 52.64 -0.37
CA SER A 34 14.25 51.50 -0.53
C SER A 34 15.51 51.55 0.36
N ALA A 35 15.72 52.61 1.16
CA ALA A 35 16.91 52.72 2.00
C ALA A 35 16.86 51.71 3.16
N GLN A 36 17.98 51.03 3.44
CA GLN A 36 18.06 50.20 4.64
C GLN A 36 17.87 51.08 5.88
N PRO A 37 17.22 50.58 6.95
CA PRO A 37 17.01 51.40 8.15
C PRO A 37 18.31 51.94 8.76
N GLU A 38 19.44 51.25 8.56
CA GLU A 38 20.78 51.75 8.92
C GLU A 38 21.18 53.02 8.16
N ASP A 39 20.85 53.11 6.86
CA ASP A 39 21.16 54.29 6.04
C ASP A 39 20.41 55.51 6.56
N SER A 40 19.16 55.32 6.98
CA SER A 40 18.33 56.37 7.57
C SER A 40 18.87 56.83 8.92
N ILE A 41 19.34 55.90 9.77
CA ILE A 41 19.97 56.22 11.06
C ILE A 41 21.31 56.95 10.85
N ASN A 42 22.11 56.54 9.87
CA ASN A 42 23.40 57.15 9.55
C ASN A 42 23.25 58.56 8.94
N GLN A 43 22.21 58.77 8.11
CA GLN A 43 21.85 60.11 7.63
C GLN A 43 21.41 61.03 8.77
N LEU A 44 20.62 60.54 9.74
CA LEU A 44 20.24 61.34 10.90
C LEU A 44 21.44 61.70 11.79
N LYS A 45 22.41 60.78 11.95
CA LYS A 45 23.67 61.02 12.66
C LYS A 45 24.52 62.11 12.00
N SER A 46 24.49 62.25 10.68
CA SER A 46 25.31 63.25 9.98
C SER A 46 24.76 64.68 10.10
N TRP A 47 23.46 64.86 10.33
CA TRP A 47 22.84 66.19 10.51
C TRP A 47 22.94 66.73 11.94
N LEU A 48 23.18 65.85 12.92
CA LEU A 48 23.24 66.18 14.34
C LEU A 48 24.24 67.28 14.75
N PRO A 49 25.47 67.34 14.20
CA PRO A 49 26.46 68.36 14.57
C PRO A 49 26.09 69.80 14.18
N ASN A 50 25.19 69.99 13.21
CA ASN A 50 24.85 71.31 12.64
C ASN A 50 23.57 71.91 13.25
N LEU A 51 23.00 71.31 14.30
CA LEU A 51 21.76 71.74 14.93
C LEU A 51 22.00 72.54 16.22
N PRO A 52 21.12 73.49 16.58
CA PRO A 52 21.22 74.21 17.84
C PRO A 52 21.05 73.25 19.05
N MET A 53 21.81 73.51 20.12
CA MET A 53 21.99 72.64 21.31
C MET A 53 20.74 71.91 21.84
N PRO A 54 19.58 72.56 22.07
CA PRO A 54 18.39 71.84 22.57
C PRO A 54 17.80 70.84 21.56
N ILE A 55 17.90 71.13 20.26
CA ILE A 55 17.42 70.25 19.19
C ILE A 55 18.41 69.12 18.95
N ALA A 56 19.71 69.41 18.98
CA ALA A 56 20.76 68.41 18.85
C ALA A 56 20.68 67.36 19.97
N ALA A 57 20.51 67.76 21.23
CA ALA A 57 20.38 66.85 22.36
C ALA A 57 19.17 65.90 22.23
N ALA A 58 18.01 66.43 21.82
CA ALA A 58 16.82 65.61 21.56
C ALA A 58 17.03 64.63 20.38
N GLY A 59 17.75 65.06 19.33
CA GLY A 59 18.11 64.21 18.19
C GLY A 59 19.08 63.08 18.56
N VAL A 60 20.05 63.32 19.44
CA VAL A 60 20.96 62.27 19.94
C VAL A 60 20.16 61.20 20.69
N ALA A 61 19.25 61.61 21.57
CA ALA A 61 18.41 60.66 22.31
C ALA A 61 17.49 59.84 21.38
N ALA A 62 16.84 60.50 20.42
CA ALA A 62 15.96 59.83 19.46
C ALA A 62 16.72 58.85 18.54
N THR A 63 17.91 59.22 18.06
CA THR A 63 18.75 58.33 17.22
C THR A 63 19.30 57.14 18.00
N GLY A 64 19.59 57.30 19.29
CA GLY A 64 19.95 56.18 20.19
C GLY A 64 18.81 55.17 20.36
N LEU A 65 17.59 55.65 20.63
CA LEU A 65 16.40 54.79 20.74
C LEU A 65 16.08 54.07 19.42
N LEU A 66 16.16 54.77 18.29
CA LEU A 66 16.01 54.17 16.96
C LEU A 66 17.05 53.08 16.69
N SER A 67 18.31 53.32 17.06
CA SER A 67 19.39 52.34 16.92
C SER A 67 19.16 51.09 17.79
N TYR A 68 18.66 51.27 19.02
CA TYR A 68 18.35 50.16 19.92
C TYR A 68 17.19 49.31 19.38
N ILE A 69 16.07 49.95 19.02
CA ILE A 69 14.90 49.26 18.44
C ILE A 69 15.29 48.51 17.17
N TYR A 70 16.16 49.09 16.33
CA TYR A 70 16.64 48.42 15.12
C TYR A 70 17.47 47.18 15.42
N MET A 71 18.41 47.25 16.38
CA MET A 71 19.20 46.07 16.79
C MET A 71 18.30 44.97 17.32
N GLU A 72 17.32 45.32 18.15
CA GLU A 72 16.40 44.37 18.76
C GLU A 72 15.51 43.68 17.70
N LEU A 73 14.97 44.43 16.73
CA LEU A 73 14.22 43.88 15.60
C LEU A 73 15.08 42.93 14.74
N ARG A 74 16.32 43.32 14.44
CA ARG A 74 17.26 42.47 13.70
C ARG A 74 17.56 41.17 14.47
N THR A 75 17.66 41.23 15.80
CA THR A 75 17.87 40.02 16.60
C THR A 75 16.65 39.11 16.57
N TYR A 76 15.43 39.64 16.64
CA TYR A 76 14.22 38.83 16.48
C TYR A 76 14.12 38.19 15.10
N GLU A 77 14.41 38.93 14.03
CA GLU A 77 14.41 38.41 12.66
C GLU A 77 15.43 37.27 12.47
N LYS A 78 16.62 37.39 13.07
CA LYS A 78 17.60 36.29 13.09
C LYS A 78 17.11 35.09 13.88
N GLN A 79 16.42 35.29 14.99
CA GLN A 79 15.86 34.20 15.78
C GLN A 79 14.73 33.49 15.04
N THR A 80 13.82 34.24 14.40
CA THR A 80 12.71 33.65 13.63
C THR A 80 13.23 32.86 12.43
N THR A 81 14.14 33.43 11.64
CA THR A 81 14.78 32.71 10.52
C THR A 81 15.58 31.50 10.99
N GLY A 82 16.25 31.60 12.14
CA GLY A 82 16.93 30.47 12.78
C GLY A 82 15.99 29.36 13.26
N LEU A 83 14.77 29.71 13.70
CA LEU A 83 13.73 28.74 14.06
C LEU A 83 13.12 28.09 12.82
N ASP A 84 12.80 28.88 11.79
CA ASP A 84 12.24 28.38 10.54
C ASP A 84 13.17 27.35 9.88
N THR A 85 14.46 27.68 9.78
CA THR A 85 15.48 26.77 9.22
C THR A 85 15.63 25.48 10.03
N LYS A 86 15.58 25.56 11.36
CA LYS A 86 15.59 24.37 12.24
C LYS A 86 14.36 23.51 12.04
N MET A 87 13.17 24.12 12.00
CA MET A 87 11.91 23.40 11.79
C MET A 87 11.89 22.72 10.42
N GLU A 88 12.28 23.42 9.36
CA GLU A 88 12.35 22.86 8.02
C GLU A 88 13.31 21.67 7.93
N THR A 89 14.47 21.78 8.59
CA THR A 89 15.45 20.68 8.68
C THR A 89 14.87 19.48 9.43
N GLN A 90 14.16 19.72 10.55
CA GLN A 90 13.53 18.65 11.32
C GLN A 90 12.41 17.95 10.54
N ILE A 91 11.56 18.70 9.84
CA ILE A 91 10.49 18.17 9.00
C ILE A 91 11.08 17.30 7.89
N LYS A 92 12.07 17.80 7.14
CA LYS A 92 12.78 17.01 6.11
C LYS A 92 13.42 15.74 6.69
N GLY A 93 13.97 15.83 7.90
CA GLY A 93 14.53 14.68 8.61
C GLY A 93 13.48 13.65 9.03
N LEU A 94 12.25 14.06 9.34
CA LEU A 94 11.13 13.16 9.64
C LEU A 94 10.58 12.52 8.36
N ASP A 95 10.39 13.30 7.29
CA ASP A 95 9.89 12.80 6.01
C ASP A 95 10.81 11.70 5.45
N THR A 96 12.13 11.94 5.45
CA THR A 96 13.11 10.94 5.00
C THR A 96 13.12 9.67 5.85
N LYS A 97 12.96 9.79 7.18
CA LYS A 97 12.83 8.63 8.07
C LYS A 97 11.54 7.85 7.79
N MET A 98 10.42 8.54 7.64
CA MET A 98 9.13 7.90 7.32
C MET A 98 9.19 7.19 5.97
N GLU A 99 9.73 7.82 4.94
CA GLU A 99 9.87 7.21 3.62
C GLU A 99 10.75 5.95 3.67
N THR A 100 11.84 5.99 4.44
CA THR A 100 12.72 4.82 4.65
C THR A 100 11.98 3.69 5.37
N GLN A 101 11.19 4.01 6.41
CA GLN A 101 10.40 3.01 7.14
C GLN A 101 9.33 2.37 6.25
N ILE A 102 8.63 3.18 5.44
CA ILE A 102 7.61 2.69 4.51
C ILE A 102 8.23 1.73 3.50
N LYS A 103 9.34 2.12 2.84
CA LYS A 103 10.06 1.23 1.90
C LYS A 103 10.52 -0.07 2.56
N GLY A 104 10.96 0.01 3.83
CA GLY A 104 11.34 -1.17 4.61
C GLY A 104 10.16 -2.11 4.88
N LEU A 105 8.98 -1.55 5.20
CA LEU A 105 7.75 -2.32 5.38
C LEU A 105 7.28 -2.96 4.07
N ASP A 106 7.27 -2.21 2.98
CA ASP A 106 6.89 -2.72 1.65
C ASP A 106 7.77 -3.91 1.24
N THR A 107 9.09 -3.78 1.38
CA THR A 107 10.04 -4.86 1.08
C THR A 107 9.78 -6.11 1.93
N LYS A 108 9.49 -5.91 3.23
CA LYS A 108 9.20 -7.01 4.15
C LYS A 108 7.88 -7.71 3.78
N MET A 109 6.84 -6.94 3.44
CA MET A 109 5.55 -7.48 3.01
C MET A 109 5.70 -8.26 1.71
N GLU A 110 6.41 -7.73 0.71
CA GLU A 110 6.63 -8.41 -0.56
C GLU A 110 7.38 -9.73 -0.37
N THR A 111 8.38 -9.75 0.52
CA THR A 111 9.12 -10.96 0.86
C THR A 111 8.22 -12.00 1.54
N GLN A 112 7.34 -11.58 2.45
CA GLN A 112 6.40 -12.47 3.11
C GLN A 112 5.37 -13.06 2.13
N ILE A 113 4.84 -12.25 1.22
CA ILE A 113 3.90 -12.69 0.18
C ILE A 113 4.56 -13.74 -0.71
N LYS A 114 5.75 -13.47 -1.25
CA LYS A 114 6.51 -14.44 -2.07
C LYS A 114 6.77 -15.74 -1.32
N GLY A 115 7.08 -15.67 -0.03
CA GLY A 115 7.29 -16.84 0.81
C GLY A 115 6.01 -17.67 1.04
N LEU A 116 4.85 -17.02 1.13
CA LEU A 116 3.55 -17.69 1.22
C LEU A 116 3.17 -18.35 -0.11
N ASP A 117 3.37 -17.66 -1.23
CA ASP A 117 3.08 -18.19 -2.57
C ASP A 117 3.88 -19.47 -2.84
N GLN A 118 5.18 -19.48 -2.53
CA GLN A 118 6.04 -20.67 -2.68
C GLN A 118 5.59 -21.84 -1.80
N LYS A 119 5.16 -21.57 -0.56
CA LYS A 119 4.62 -22.60 0.34
C LYS A 119 3.32 -23.18 -0.21
N MET A 120 2.42 -22.34 -0.69
CA MET A 120 1.16 -22.78 -1.28
C MET A 120 1.40 -23.63 -2.53
N GLU A 121 2.28 -23.20 -3.43
CA GLU A 121 2.63 -23.96 -4.63
C GLU A 121 3.20 -25.33 -4.30
N THR A 122 4.07 -25.40 -3.29
CA THR A 122 4.64 -26.68 -2.83
C THR A 122 3.57 -27.59 -2.24
N GLN A 123 2.63 -27.06 -1.46
CA GLN A 123 1.53 -27.83 -0.89
C GLN A 123 0.58 -28.35 -1.97
N ILE A 124 0.24 -27.52 -2.95
CA ILE A 124 -0.62 -27.91 -4.08
C ILE A 124 0.04 -29.06 -4.86
N LYS A 125 1.31 -28.91 -5.27
CA LYS A 125 2.05 -29.98 -5.96
C LYS A 125 2.10 -31.28 -5.14
N GLY A 126 2.27 -31.17 -3.82
CA GLY A 126 2.25 -32.32 -2.93
C GLY A 126 0.89 -33.01 -2.84
N LEU A 127 -0.20 -32.27 -2.91
CA LEU A 127 -1.56 -32.82 -2.96
C LEU A 127 -1.84 -33.48 -4.31
N ASP A 128 -1.46 -32.83 -5.42
CA ASP A 128 -1.62 -33.37 -6.77
C ASP A 128 -0.93 -34.73 -6.92
N MET A 129 0.33 -34.84 -6.46
CA MET A 129 1.07 -36.11 -6.48
C MET A 129 0.38 -37.20 -5.65
N LYS A 130 -0.15 -36.85 -4.47
CA LYS A 130 -0.87 -37.80 -3.62
C LYS A 130 -2.15 -38.29 -4.28
N MET A 131 -2.91 -37.38 -4.90
CA MET A 131 -4.13 -37.72 -5.63
C MET A 131 -3.81 -38.61 -6.83
N GLU A 132 -2.77 -38.29 -7.61
CA GLU A 132 -2.37 -39.11 -8.76
C GLU A 132 -1.98 -40.54 -8.34
N MET A 133 -1.24 -40.69 -7.24
CA MET A 133 -0.90 -42.01 -6.70
C MET A 133 -2.15 -42.77 -6.23
N GLN A 134 -3.10 -42.10 -5.58
CA GLN A 134 -4.35 -42.73 -5.16
C GLN A 134 -5.18 -43.19 -6.35
N ILE A 135 -5.31 -42.36 -7.39
CA ILE A 135 -6.04 -42.69 -8.61
C ILE A 135 -5.40 -43.92 -9.28
N LYS A 136 -4.08 -43.92 -9.49
CA LYS A 136 -3.37 -45.09 -10.05
C LYS A 136 -3.58 -46.35 -9.22
N GLY A 137 -3.57 -46.23 -7.89
CA GLY A 137 -3.83 -47.34 -6.99
C GLY A 137 -5.27 -47.87 -7.09
N LEU A 138 -6.25 -46.99 -7.32
CA LEU A 138 -7.65 -47.38 -7.57
C LEU A 138 -7.80 -48.05 -8.93
N ASP A 139 -7.20 -47.51 -10.00
CA ASP A 139 -7.23 -48.12 -11.33
C ASP A 139 -6.66 -49.54 -11.32
N GLN A 140 -5.55 -49.77 -10.61
CA GLN A 140 -4.98 -51.11 -10.44
C GLN A 140 -5.94 -52.06 -9.71
N LYS A 141 -6.64 -51.57 -8.68
CA LYS A 141 -7.63 -52.38 -7.96
C LYS A 141 -8.83 -52.72 -8.83
N ILE A 142 -9.33 -51.76 -9.62
CA ILE A 142 -10.43 -51.97 -10.56
C ILE A 142 -10.03 -53.01 -11.60
N ASN A 143 -8.87 -52.84 -12.26
CA ASN A 143 -8.38 -53.81 -13.24
C ASN A 143 -8.22 -55.22 -12.66
N HIS A 144 -7.78 -55.33 -11.39
CA HIS A 144 -7.68 -56.62 -10.72
C HIS A 144 -9.06 -57.25 -10.43
N LEU A 145 -10.05 -56.42 -10.08
CA LEU A 145 -11.43 -56.88 -9.87
C LEU A 145 -12.06 -57.33 -11.19
N ASP A 146 -11.86 -56.59 -12.28
CA ASP A 146 -12.34 -56.97 -13.62
C ASP A 146 -11.80 -58.35 -14.03
N GLN A 147 -10.49 -58.58 -13.88
CA GLN A 147 -9.89 -59.90 -14.12
C GLN A 147 -10.49 -61.02 -13.26
N LYS A 148 -10.82 -60.73 -11.99
CA LYS A 148 -11.46 -61.69 -11.08
C LYS A 148 -12.90 -62.00 -11.46
N ILE A 149 -13.58 -61.12 -12.19
CA ILE A 149 -14.95 -61.30 -12.69
C ILE A 149 -14.94 -62.01 -14.05
N ASP A 150 -14.02 -61.63 -14.94
CA ASP A 150 -13.93 -62.15 -16.30
C ASP A 150 -13.59 -63.64 -16.32
N MET A 151 -12.58 -64.10 -15.57
CA MET A 151 -12.17 -65.51 -15.61
C MET A 151 -13.29 -66.48 -15.19
N PRO A 152 -14.01 -66.29 -14.07
CA PRO A 152 -15.14 -67.16 -13.74
C PRO A 152 -16.30 -67.03 -14.72
N SER A 153 -16.56 -65.83 -15.26
CA SER A 153 -17.62 -65.59 -16.25
C SER A 153 -17.37 -66.39 -17.53
N GLU A 154 -16.16 -66.31 -18.08
CA GLU A 154 -15.74 -67.08 -19.26
C GLU A 154 -15.84 -68.58 -19.01
N LYS A 155 -15.33 -69.05 -17.87
CA LYS A 155 -15.43 -70.47 -17.48
C LYS A 155 -16.87 -70.95 -17.33
N LEU A 156 -17.76 -70.10 -16.81
CA LEU A 156 -19.18 -70.43 -16.65
C LEU A 156 -19.88 -70.48 -18.00
N SER A 157 -19.57 -69.56 -18.92
CA SER A 157 -20.06 -69.59 -20.30
C SER A 157 -19.70 -70.89 -21.00
N LEU A 158 -18.41 -71.29 -20.95
CA LEU A 158 -17.97 -72.55 -21.55
C LEU A 158 -18.69 -73.77 -20.97
N LYS A 159 -18.94 -73.79 -19.66
CA LYS A 159 -19.71 -74.87 -19.03
C LYS A 159 -21.17 -74.86 -19.48
N PHE A 160 -21.77 -73.68 -19.64
CA PHE A 160 -23.13 -73.54 -20.12
C PHE A 160 -23.27 -74.04 -21.56
N ASP A 161 -22.34 -73.68 -22.45
CA ASP A 161 -22.30 -74.15 -23.83
C ASP A 161 -22.16 -75.67 -23.89
N ALA A 162 -21.23 -76.24 -23.12
CA ALA A 162 -21.05 -77.69 -23.03
C ALA A 162 -22.30 -78.42 -22.50
N LEU A 163 -22.98 -77.84 -21.51
CA LEU A 163 -24.22 -78.39 -20.96
C LEU A 163 -25.36 -78.33 -21.98
N ASN A 164 -25.44 -77.25 -22.76
CA ASN A 164 -26.45 -77.08 -23.80
C ASN A 164 -26.22 -78.03 -24.98
N ASP A 165 -24.95 -78.28 -25.34
CA ASP A 165 -24.59 -79.30 -26.33
C ASP A 165 -24.96 -80.71 -25.83
N PHE A 166 -24.60 -81.06 -24.59
CA PHE A 166 -24.99 -82.34 -23.99
C PHE A 166 -26.51 -82.53 -23.95
N LYS A 167 -27.26 -81.48 -23.57
CA LYS A 167 -28.73 -81.48 -23.61
C LYS A 167 -29.25 -81.75 -25.03
N THR A 168 -28.68 -81.09 -26.04
CA THR A 168 -29.06 -81.28 -27.45
C THR A 168 -28.80 -82.71 -27.92
N GLN A 169 -27.64 -83.27 -27.57
CA GLN A 169 -27.29 -84.66 -27.87
C GLN A 169 -28.25 -85.66 -27.19
N LEU A 170 -28.64 -85.41 -25.93
CA LEU A 170 -29.63 -86.24 -25.24
C LEU A 170 -31.00 -86.21 -25.92
N LEU A 171 -31.47 -85.03 -26.33
CA LEU A 171 -32.74 -84.89 -27.07
C LEU A 171 -32.73 -85.74 -28.34
N ILE A 172 -31.65 -85.65 -29.15
CA ILE A 172 -31.48 -86.45 -30.37
C ILE A 172 -31.47 -87.95 -30.05
N ARG A 173 -30.79 -88.37 -28.97
CA ARG A 173 -30.74 -89.78 -28.58
C ARG A 173 -32.11 -90.30 -28.11
N MET A 174 -32.88 -89.49 -27.42
CA MET A 174 -34.24 -89.82 -26.98
C MET A 174 -35.18 -89.95 -28.18
N GLU A 175 -35.20 -88.97 -29.08
CA GLU A 175 -35.99 -89.02 -30.32
C GLU A 175 -35.67 -90.28 -31.13
N LYS A 176 -34.38 -90.59 -31.32
CA LYS A 176 -33.95 -91.83 -31.98
C LYS A 176 -34.39 -93.10 -31.23
N SER A 177 -34.48 -93.06 -29.89
CA SER A 177 -34.95 -94.20 -29.11
C SER A 177 -36.47 -94.38 -29.18
N GLU A 178 -37.22 -93.27 -29.25
CA GLU A 178 -38.68 -93.25 -29.47
C GLU A 178 -39.00 -93.86 -30.84
N ASP A 179 -38.31 -93.40 -31.89
CA ASP A 179 -38.43 -93.96 -33.26
C ASP A 179 -38.17 -95.47 -33.30
N ARG A 180 -37.16 -95.93 -32.55
CA ARG A 180 -36.82 -97.36 -32.47
C ARG A 180 -37.90 -98.16 -31.77
N VAL A 181 -38.48 -97.65 -30.69
CA VAL A 181 -39.59 -98.30 -29.98
C VAL A 181 -40.82 -98.37 -30.89
N ASP A 182 -41.17 -97.27 -31.56
CA ASP A 182 -42.29 -97.22 -32.51
C ASP A 182 -42.12 -98.21 -33.66
N ALA A 183 -40.92 -98.33 -34.22
CA ALA A 183 -40.61 -99.32 -35.24
C ALA A 183 -40.76 -100.76 -34.73
N GLN A 184 -40.29 -101.05 -33.51
CA GLN A 184 -40.46 -102.37 -32.88
C GLN A 184 -41.94 -102.70 -32.63
N LEU A 185 -42.74 -101.74 -32.16
CA LEU A 185 -44.18 -101.92 -31.96
C LEU A 185 -44.89 -102.23 -33.27
N ARG A 186 -44.57 -101.52 -34.36
CA ARG A 186 -45.14 -101.82 -35.69
C ARG A 186 -44.81 -103.23 -36.17
N GLU A 187 -43.58 -103.71 -35.94
CA GLU A 187 -43.19 -105.07 -36.30
C GLU A 187 -43.90 -106.14 -35.47
N LEU A 188 -44.14 -105.90 -34.18
CA LEU A 188 -44.94 -106.81 -33.34
C LEU A 188 -46.40 -106.88 -33.81
N VAL A 189 -47.00 -105.74 -34.15
CA VAL A 189 -48.38 -105.68 -34.67
C VAL A 189 -48.53 -106.40 -36.02
N LYS A 190 -47.51 -106.38 -36.89
CA LYS A 190 -47.56 -107.12 -38.16
C LYS A 190 -47.48 -108.64 -37.99
N ARG A 191 -46.90 -109.12 -36.88
CA ARG A 191 -46.61 -110.54 -36.64
C ARG A 191 -47.67 -111.26 -35.82
N GLY A 192 -48.53 -110.53 -35.11
CA GLY A 192 -49.69 -111.07 -34.38
C GLY A 192 -50.96 -110.95 -35.20
#